data_AF-A0A3L7V2C3-F1
#
_entry.id   AF-A0A3L7V2C3-F1
#
_cell.length_a   1.000
_cell.length_b   1.000
_cell.length_c   1.000
_cell.angle_alpha   90.00
_cell.angle_beta   90.00
_cell.angle_gamma   90.00
#
_symmetry.space_group_name_H-M   'P 1'
#
loop_
_entity.id
_entity.type
_entity.pdbx_description
1 polymer ?
#
loop_
_entity_poly.entity_id
_entity_poly.type
_entity_poly.pdbx_seq_one_letter_code
_entity_poly.pdbx_strand_id
1 'polypeptide(L)'
;MRVRNPNLLQWLRIGLFLITVTSAAEAADRPVADQVTLRNGSKLRGVLMEQSDKSLTLLVSAKWLSAANAKLHQAARQHTIAANTTGLEQAVRRLKAEPPPVGNAALAAFLEQQSDAAETALEKADDFDPEFLWLTLSMKEVARIEAASPEHRQLLTWAWTENLDRVETRSAEELSRELKARNVSPIGWPLAFVERLPAREQNDDEWAARRALVEYALGPRLDFQGTGDVLARAGKVAPTEIGELLVELLRQQLQSQFGDLLGEPRPAKNGRDNAAKAESLAKAIQTAESEKRSGFRVTRLEMAGDFQQASVTTQFVARLADGSWRTIFQHTELADAKQARPEIEKRIQDDPQVKKVLDLTRQLGVAADGQIQQAIRFGAATMTAQQSCDREFAAFRDVYLPSLVKPALSIGLGK
;
A
#
# COMPACT_ATOMS: atom_id res chain seq x y z
N MET A 1 -39.04 13.17 -3.23
CA MET A 1 -38.28 11.93 -3.47
C MET A 1 -36.90 12.28 -4.00
N ARG A 2 -35.89 12.32 -3.13
CA ARG A 2 -34.49 12.60 -3.48
C ARG A 2 -33.69 11.33 -3.20
N VAL A 3 -33.19 10.70 -4.26
CA VAL A 3 -32.24 9.58 -4.17
C VAL A 3 -30.89 10.19 -3.80
N ARG A 4 -30.41 9.91 -2.58
CA ARG A 4 -29.05 10.20 -2.14
C ARG A 4 -28.17 9.01 -2.53
N ASN A 5 -27.18 9.26 -3.40
CA ASN A 5 -26.09 8.33 -3.70
C ASN A 5 -25.24 8.08 -2.44
N PRO A 6 -25.07 6.83 -1.98
CA PRO A 6 -24.00 6.45 -1.07
C PRO A 6 -22.94 5.71 -1.89
N ASN A 7 -21.76 6.30 -2.11
CA ASN A 7 -20.48 5.61 -2.38
C ASN A 7 -19.43 6.61 -2.85
N LEU A 8 -18.50 6.94 -1.94
CA LEU A 8 -17.16 7.53 -2.17
C LEU A 8 -16.66 7.97 -0.79
N LEU A 9 -16.05 7.04 -0.02
CA LEU A 9 -15.17 7.29 1.16
C LEU A 9 -15.22 6.05 2.07
N GLN A 10 -14.38 5.04 1.82
CA GLN A 10 -14.06 4.04 2.85
C GLN A 10 -12.87 3.13 2.48
N TRP A 11 -11.70 3.68 2.12
CA TRP A 11 -10.38 3.07 2.37
C TRP A 11 -9.33 4.17 2.48
N LEU A 12 -8.43 4.05 3.45
CA LEU A 12 -7.68 5.12 4.13
C LEU A 12 -8.59 6.03 4.99
N ARG A 13 -8.97 5.55 6.18
CA ARG A 13 -9.14 6.47 7.32
C ARG A 13 -7.75 6.91 7.82
N ILE A 14 -7.08 7.74 7.01
CA ILE A 14 -6.34 8.87 7.57
C ILE A 14 -7.42 9.94 7.76
N GLY A 15 -7.86 10.11 9.01
CA GLY A 15 -8.82 11.14 9.33
C GLY A 15 -8.20 12.52 9.08
N LEU A 16 -8.82 13.29 8.18
CA LEU A 16 -8.72 14.75 8.19
C LEU A 16 -9.40 15.21 9.49
N PHE A 17 -8.64 15.30 10.58
CA PHE A 17 -9.06 16.01 11.76
C PHE A 17 -9.13 17.50 11.42
N LEU A 18 -10.19 18.17 11.87
CA LEU A 18 -10.13 19.60 12.14
C LEU A 18 -8.81 19.88 12.86
N ILE A 19 -7.98 20.72 12.26
CA ILE A 19 -6.78 21.25 12.90
C ILE A 19 -7.26 22.14 14.05
N THR A 20 -7.55 21.53 15.20
CA THR A 20 -7.30 22.22 16.46
C THR A 20 -5.79 22.32 16.53
N VAL A 21 -5.26 23.54 16.41
CA VAL A 21 -3.86 23.87 16.65
C VAL A 21 -3.55 23.43 18.08
N THR A 22 -3.13 22.18 18.21
CA THR A 22 -2.65 21.59 19.44
C THR A 22 -1.17 21.93 19.43
N SER A 23 -0.68 22.60 20.47
CA SER A 23 0.69 23.09 20.48
C SER A 23 1.68 21.94 20.21
N ALA A 24 2.78 22.22 19.50
CA ALA A 24 3.81 21.22 19.20
C ALA A 24 4.38 20.54 20.46
N ALA A 25 4.29 21.19 21.62
CA ALA A 25 4.68 20.63 22.92
C ALA A 25 3.76 19.50 23.40
N GLU A 26 2.46 19.53 23.07
CA GLU A 26 1.49 18.50 23.48
C GLU A 26 1.50 17.28 22.55
N ALA A 27 2.05 17.41 21.34
CA ALA A 27 2.24 16.31 20.42
C ALA A 27 3.48 15.45 20.77
N ALA A 28 4.52 16.05 21.35
CA ALA A 28 5.77 15.39 21.71
C ALA A 28 5.64 14.39 22.88
N ASP A 29 4.69 14.62 23.80
CA ASP A 29 4.49 13.79 25.01
C ASP A 29 3.44 12.67 24.80
N ARG A 30 2.91 12.51 23.58
CA ARG A 30 1.96 11.44 23.30
C ARG A 30 2.67 10.09 23.14
N PRO A 31 2.14 9.02 23.74
CA PRO A 31 2.70 7.68 23.56
C PRO A 31 2.63 7.25 22.09
N VAL A 32 3.59 6.41 21.70
CA VAL A 32 3.69 5.91 20.32
C VAL A 32 2.67 4.81 19.98
N ALA A 33 2.07 4.20 21.00
CA ALA A 33 1.10 3.11 20.85
C ALA A 33 -0.33 3.62 20.78
N ASP A 34 -1.16 2.92 20.01
CA ASP A 34 -2.61 3.08 20.06
C ASP A 34 -3.10 2.75 21.47
N GLN A 35 -3.96 3.61 22.04
CA GLN A 35 -4.50 3.42 23.38
C GLN A 35 -5.99 3.08 23.31
N VAL A 36 -6.35 1.95 23.90
CA VAL A 36 -7.75 1.50 24.02
C VAL A 36 -8.14 1.54 25.48
N THR A 37 -9.10 2.39 25.83
CA THR A 37 -9.68 2.44 27.17
C THR A 37 -10.94 1.59 27.20
N LEU A 38 -10.98 0.61 28.10
CA LEU A 38 -12.13 -0.25 28.34
C LEU A 38 -13.14 0.45 29.28
N ARG A 39 -14.40 0.02 29.23
CA ARG A 39 -15.47 0.54 30.12
C ARG A 39 -15.23 0.30 31.60
N ASN A 40 -14.42 -0.70 31.95
CA ASN A 40 -13.99 -0.94 33.32
C ASN A 40 -12.84 -0.02 33.77
N GLY A 41 -12.43 0.95 32.94
CA GLY A 41 -11.35 1.91 33.20
C GLY A 41 -9.94 1.41 32.84
N SER A 42 -9.77 0.14 32.46
CA SER A 42 -8.46 -0.40 32.06
C SER A 42 -7.96 0.25 30.76
N LYS A 43 -6.66 0.51 30.67
CA LYS A 43 -6.01 1.06 29.48
C LYS A 43 -5.10 0.02 28.85
N LEU A 44 -5.35 -0.28 27.58
CA LEU A 44 -4.57 -1.19 26.76
C LEU A 44 -3.74 -0.39 25.75
N ARG A 45 -2.55 -0.88 25.42
CA ARG A 45 -1.60 -0.22 24.52
C ARG A 45 -1.01 -1.22 23.54
N GLY A 46 -1.00 -0.87 22.26
CA GLY A 46 -0.50 -1.74 21.20
C GLY A 46 -0.64 -1.09 19.83
N VAL A 47 -0.71 -1.91 18.79
CA VAL A 47 -1.03 -1.47 17.42
C VAL A 47 -2.44 -1.94 17.07
N LEU A 48 -3.29 -1.01 16.67
CA LEU A 48 -4.64 -1.29 16.19
C LEU A 48 -4.55 -1.90 14.79
N MET A 49 -5.01 -3.14 14.66
CA MET A 49 -4.90 -3.93 13.44
C MET A 49 -6.20 -3.94 12.66
N GLU A 50 -7.32 -4.19 13.36
CA GLU A 50 -8.65 -4.25 12.76
C GLU A 50 -9.67 -3.57 13.66
N GLN A 51 -10.65 -2.93 13.05
CA GLN A 51 -11.82 -2.37 13.73
C GLN A 51 -13.06 -2.60 12.88
N SER A 52 -14.10 -3.15 13.50
CA SER A 52 -15.44 -3.27 12.95
C SER A 52 -16.46 -2.68 13.93
N ASP A 53 -17.73 -2.65 13.56
CA ASP A 53 -18.81 -2.25 14.47
C ASP A 53 -18.98 -3.21 15.66
N LYS A 54 -18.47 -4.44 15.55
CA LYS A 54 -18.66 -5.51 16.55
C LYS A 54 -17.42 -5.77 17.39
N SER A 55 -16.24 -5.66 16.79
CA SER A 55 -14.97 -6.04 17.40
C SER A 55 -13.82 -5.11 17.04
N LEU A 56 -12.81 -5.13 17.90
CA LEU A 56 -11.53 -4.46 17.75
C LEU A 56 -10.42 -5.49 17.94
N THR A 57 -9.43 -5.51 17.06
CA THR A 57 -8.24 -6.37 17.22
C THR A 57 -7.00 -5.50 17.44
N LEU A 58 -6.37 -5.67 18.60
CA LEU A 58 -5.14 -5.00 18.99
C LEU A 58 -3.99 -6.01 19.03
N LEU A 59 -2.86 -5.68 18.41
CA LEU A 59 -1.61 -6.41 18.57
C LEU A 59 -0.84 -5.81 19.74
N VAL A 60 -0.47 -6.64 20.71
CA VAL A 60 0.18 -6.20 21.95
C VAL A 60 1.40 -7.07 22.27
N SER A 61 2.43 -6.49 22.88
CA SER A 61 3.54 -7.29 23.42
C SER A 61 3.06 -8.18 24.56
N ALA A 62 3.42 -9.47 24.53
CA ALA A 62 3.14 -10.41 25.61
C ALA A 62 3.79 -9.96 26.93
N LYS A 63 5.06 -9.52 26.85
CA LYS A 63 5.83 -8.96 27.98
C LYS A 63 5.08 -7.79 28.62
N TRP A 64 4.61 -6.83 27.82
CA TRP A 64 3.87 -5.69 28.35
C TRP A 64 2.52 -6.09 28.94
N LEU A 65 1.72 -6.90 28.24
CA LEU A 65 0.38 -7.25 28.68
C LEU A 65 0.40 -8.09 29.97
N SER A 66 1.39 -8.97 30.13
CA SER A 66 1.54 -9.76 31.37
C SER A 66 1.69 -8.89 32.62
N ALA A 67 2.44 -7.79 32.52
CA ALA A 67 2.62 -6.83 33.61
C ALA A 67 1.40 -5.91 33.78
N ALA A 68 0.77 -5.49 32.68
CA ALA A 68 -0.36 -4.55 32.71
C ALA A 68 -1.68 -5.21 33.13
N ASN A 69 -1.93 -6.44 32.70
CA ASN A 69 -3.15 -7.19 33.00
C ASN A 69 -2.94 -8.70 32.81
N ALA A 70 -2.52 -9.40 33.87
CA ALA A 70 -2.22 -10.84 33.84
C ALA A 70 -3.39 -11.72 33.37
N LYS A 71 -4.64 -11.35 33.71
CA LYS A 71 -5.83 -12.11 33.30
C LYS A 71 -6.06 -12.00 31.79
N LEU A 72 -6.00 -10.78 31.25
CA LEU A 72 -6.11 -10.58 29.79
C LEU A 72 -4.93 -11.21 29.06
N HIS A 73 -3.72 -11.15 29.62
CA HIS A 73 -2.54 -11.82 29.07
C HIS A 73 -2.77 -13.32 28.89
N GLN A 74 -3.21 -14.02 29.95
CA GLN A 74 -3.44 -15.45 29.88
C GLN A 74 -4.47 -15.82 28.81
N ALA A 75 -5.60 -15.10 28.76
CA ALA A 75 -6.64 -15.33 27.77
C ALA A 75 -6.16 -15.04 26.33
N ALA A 76 -5.49 -13.91 26.12
CA ALA A 76 -4.95 -13.52 24.81
C ALA A 76 -3.85 -14.48 24.34
N ARG A 77 -3.01 -14.99 25.24
CA ARG A 77 -1.98 -15.99 24.94
C ARG A 77 -2.60 -17.30 24.47
N GLN A 78 -3.57 -17.84 25.22
CA GLN A 78 -4.28 -19.06 24.82
C GLN A 78 -4.96 -18.90 23.46
N HIS A 79 -5.66 -17.79 23.24
CA HIS A 79 -6.30 -17.49 21.96
C HIS A 79 -5.28 -17.35 20.83
N THR A 80 -4.15 -16.69 21.06
CA THR A 80 -3.09 -16.49 20.06
C THR A 80 -2.43 -17.82 19.66
N ILE A 81 -2.14 -18.69 20.63
CA ILE A 81 -1.57 -20.02 20.35
C ILE A 81 -2.56 -20.85 19.52
N ALA A 82 -3.83 -20.91 19.95
CA ALA A 82 -4.86 -21.63 19.21
C ALA A 82 -5.01 -21.10 17.77
N ALA A 83 -5.10 -19.78 17.60
CA ALA A 83 -5.20 -19.14 16.29
C ALA A 83 -3.95 -19.35 15.42
N ASN A 84 -2.76 -19.42 16.02
CA ASN A 84 -1.52 -19.76 15.32
C ASN A 84 -1.56 -21.19 14.79
N THR A 85 -1.93 -22.16 15.63
CA THR A 85 -2.07 -23.56 15.22
C THR A 85 -3.10 -23.71 14.10
N THR A 86 -4.30 -23.15 14.26
CA THR A 86 -5.34 -23.23 13.22
C THR A 86 -4.93 -22.51 11.93
N GLY A 87 -4.24 -21.37 12.03
CA GLY A 87 -3.67 -20.68 10.87
C GLY A 87 -2.63 -21.51 10.12
N LEU A 88 -1.75 -22.22 10.85
CA LEU A 88 -0.77 -23.14 10.27
C LEU A 88 -1.43 -24.35 9.60
N GLU A 89 -2.38 -25.00 10.28
CA GLU A 89 -3.16 -26.11 9.72
C GLU A 89 -3.87 -25.71 8.42
N GLN A 90 -4.48 -24.52 8.41
CA GLN A 90 -5.13 -23.98 7.23
C GLN A 90 -4.12 -23.74 6.09
N ALA A 91 -2.95 -23.17 6.39
CA ALA A 91 -1.91 -22.93 5.41
C ALA A 91 -1.38 -24.23 4.79
N VAL A 92 -1.04 -25.24 5.62
CA VAL A 92 -0.60 -26.57 5.16
C VAL A 92 -1.66 -27.21 4.28
N ARG A 93 -2.93 -27.20 4.71
CA ARG A 93 -4.04 -27.75 3.93
C ARG A 93 -4.16 -27.10 2.55
N ARG A 94 -4.06 -25.76 2.48
CA ARG A 94 -4.16 -25.03 1.21
C ARG A 94 -2.96 -25.29 0.31
N LEU A 95 -1.74 -25.23 0.85
CA LEU A 95 -0.51 -25.48 0.08
C LEU A 95 -0.47 -26.89 -0.50
N LYS A 96 -0.95 -27.90 0.22
CA LYS A 96 -1.05 -29.29 -0.28
C LYS A 96 -2.15 -29.52 -1.31
N ALA A 97 -3.24 -28.77 -1.24
CA ALA A 97 -4.37 -28.92 -2.16
C ALA A 97 -4.08 -28.30 -3.54
N GLU A 98 -3.10 -27.40 -3.63
CA GLU A 98 -2.78 -26.70 -4.87
C GLU A 98 -1.87 -27.55 -5.77
N PRO A 99 -2.17 -27.66 -7.08
CA PRO A 99 -1.26 -28.30 -8.01
C PRO A 99 0.00 -27.44 -8.19
N PRO A 100 1.17 -28.07 -8.43
CA PRO A 100 2.40 -27.33 -8.68
C PRO A 100 2.25 -26.43 -9.91
N PRO A 101 2.79 -25.20 -9.88
CA PRO A 101 2.67 -24.26 -10.98
C PRO A 101 3.45 -24.76 -12.19
N VAL A 102 2.78 -24.86 -13.34
CA VAL A 102 3.40 -25.32 -14.59
C VAL A 102 4.21 -24.19 -15.22
N GLY A 103 5.48 -24.46 -15.55
CA GLY A 103 6.33 -23.53 -16.29
C GLY A 103 6.90 -22.36 -15.46
N ASN A 104 6.80 -22.41 -14.13
CA ASN A 104 7.46 -21.45 -13.24
C ASN A 104 8.17 -22.15 -12.07
N ALA A 105 9.44 -22.51 -12.28
CA ALA A 105 10.25 -23.21 -11.27
C ALA A 105 10.48 -22.39 -9.99
N ALA A 106 10.61 -21.07 -10.10
CA ALA A 106 10.80 -20.20 -8.93
C ALA A 106 9.57 -20.19 -8.03
N LEU A 107 8.38 -20.10 -8.63
CA LEU A 107 7.12 -20.19 -7.89
C LEU A 107 6.91 -21.59 -7.29
N ALA A 108 7.24 -22.66 -8.03
CA ALA A 108 7.14 -24.02 -7.53
C ALA A 108 8.01 -24.24 -6.29
N ALA A 109 9.30 -23.87 -6.38
CA ALA A 109 10.25 -23.98 -5.28
C ALA A 109 9.83 -23.12 -4.07
N PHE A 110 9.30 -21.92 -4.32
CA PHE A 110 8.77 -21.08 -3.25
C PHE A 110 7.60 -21.76 -2.53
N LEU A 111 6.62 -22.33 -3.25
CA LEU A 111 5.46 -22.98 -2.63
C LEU A 111 5.84 -24.24 -1.84
N GLU A 112 6.78 -25.02 -2.36
CA GLU A 112 7.37 -26.17 -1.65
C GLU A 112 8.03 -25.72 -0.34
N GLN A 113 8.91 -24.71 -0.40
CA GLN A 113 9.53 -24.13 0.78
C GLN A 113 8.50 -23.61 1.80
N GLN A 114 7.42 -22.96 1.34
CA GLN A 114 6.36 -22.48 2.23
C GLN A 114 5.58 -23.63 2.87
N SER A 115 5.36 -24.74 2.15
CA SER A 115 4.73 -25.94 2.68
C SER A 115 5.58 -26.54 3.79
N ASP A 116 6.86 -26.81 3.51
CA ASP A 116 7.79 -27.41 4.48
C ASP A 116 7.94 -26.53 5.74
N ALA A 117 8.03 -25.21 5.55
CA ALA A 117 8.13 -24.26 6.66
C ALA A 117 6.85 -24.26 7.51
N ALA A 118 5.67 -24.33 6.89
CA ALA A 118 4.39 -24.38 7.61
C ALA A 118 4.22 -25.69 8.37
N GLU A 119 4.61 -26.82 7.78
CA GLU A 119 4.60 -28.13 8.45
C GLU A 119 5.56 -28.18 9.64
N THR A 120 6.80 -27.75 9.44
CA THR A 120 7.81 -27.68 10.51
C THR A 120 7.33 -26.80 11.67
N ALA A 121 6.68 -25.68 11.36
CA ALA A 121 6.11 -24.79 12.38
C ALA A 121 4.90 -25.42 13.10
N LEU A 122 4.08 -26.20 12.38
CA LEU A 122 2.94 -26.91 12.96
C LEU A 122 3.39 -28.05 13.89
N GLU A 123 4.42 -28.81 13.53
CA GLU A 123 5.01 -29.85 14.38
C GLU A 123 5.54 -29.28 15.72
N LYS A 124 5.96 -28.02 15.71
CA LYS A 124 6.47 -27.29 16.88
C LYS A 124 5.43 -26.39 17.54
N ALA A 125 4.15 -26.50 17.16
CA ALA A 125 3.12 -25.60 17.65
C ALA A 125 2.88 -25.72 19.17
N ASP A 126 3.10 -26.90 19.75
CA ASP A 126 2.95 -27.12 21.20
C ASP A 126 4.01 -26.37 22.03
N ASP A 127 5.20 -26.16 21.47
CA ASP A 127 6.30 -25.42 22.10
C ASP A 127 6.28 -23.91 21.76
N PHE A 128 5.27 -23.45 21.02
CA PHE A 128 5.17 -22.06 20.56
C PHE A 128 4.85 -21.10 21.72
N ASP A 129 5.76 -20.15 21.96
CA ASP A 129 5.52 -19.04 22.89
C ASP A 129 5.52 -17.69 22.13
N PRO A 130 4.36 -17.03 22.00
CA PRO A 130 4.25 -15.81 21.20
C PRO A 130 4.78 -14.57 21.93
N GLU A 131 5.67 -13.83 21.26
CA GLU A 131 6.15 -12.52 21.75
C GLU A 131 5.07 -11.42 21.64
N PHE A 132 4.15 -11.57 20.67
CA PHE A 132 3.04 -10.67 20.42
C PHE A 132 1.72 -11.43 20.45
N LEU A 133 0.70 -10.80 21.03
CA LEU A 133 -0.62 -11.39 21.24
C LEU A 133 -1.66 -10.66 20.41
N TRP A 134 -2.57 -11.43 19.81
CA TRP A 134 -3.77 -10.91 19.17
C TRP A 134 -4.88 -10.78 20.22
N LEU A 135 -5.15 -9.55 20.63
CA LEU A 135 -6.20 -9.23 21.58
C LEU A 135 -7.45 -8.73 20.85
N THR A 136 -8.44 -9.61 20.74
CA THR A 136 -9.76 -9.27 20.17
C THR A 136 -10.71 -8.86 21.30
N LEU A 137 -11.29 -7.68 21.17
CA LEU A 137 -12.22 -7.08 22.14
C LEU A 137 -13.58 -6.87 21.49
N SER A 138 -14.66 -6.99 22.26
CA SER A 138 -15.96 -6.54 21.79
C SER A 138 -16.04 -5.01 21.83
N MET A 139 -16.60 -4.39 20.79
CA MET A 139 -16.85 -2.94 20.81
C MET A 139 -17.77 -2.49 21.95
N LYS A 140 -18.54 -3.41 22.55
CA LYS A 140 -19.34 -3.14 23.75
C LYS A 140 -18.47 -2.88 25.00
N GLU A 141 -17.29 -3.46 25.05
CA GLU A 141 -16.34 -3.35 26.17
C GLU A 141 -15.44 -2.13 26.05
N VAL A 142 -15.35 -1.54 24.85
CA VAL A 142 -14.51 -0.39 24.54
C VAL A 142 -15.25 0.91 24.90
N ALA A 143 -14.58 1.77 25.67
CA ALA A 143 -15.07 3.10 26.02
C ALA A 143 -14.49 4.18 25.09
N ARG A 144 -13.19 4.11 24.79
CA ARG A 144 -12.48 5.10 23.97
C ARG A 144 -11.32 4.46 23.23
N ILE A 145 -11.10 4.90 22.00
CA ILE A 145 -9.93 4.54 21.18
C ILE A 145 -9.18 5.84 20.87
N GLU A 146 -7.89 5.86 21.14
CA GLU A 146 -6.97 6.94 20.77
C GLU A 146 -5.90 6.32 19.87
N ALA A 147 -6.12 6.45 18.56
CA ALA A 147 -5.15 5.94 17.59
C ALA A 147 -3.92 6.85 17.53
N ALA A 148 -2.74 6.25 17.59
CA ALA A 148 -1.46 6.89 17.31
C ALA A 148 -1.37 7.25 15.82
N SER A 149 -0.53 8.24 15.50
CA SER A 149 -0.24 8.60 14.12
C SER A 149 0.51 7.46 13.40
N PRO A 150 0.46 7.39 12.06
CA PRO A 150 1.23 6.39 11.30
C PRO A 150 2.73 6.38 11.65
N GLU A 151 3.33 7.55 11.82
CA GLU A 151 4.75 7.71 12.16
C GLU A 151 5.05 7.17 13.55
N HIS A 152 4.15 7.39 14.51
CA HIS A 152 4.27 6.84 15.87
C HIS A 152 4.14 5.31 15.88
N ARG A 153 3.22 4.74 15.10
CA ARG A 153 3.11 3.27 14.97
C ARG A 153 4.35 2.67 14.32
N GLN A 154 4.88 3.32 13.28
CA GLN A 154 6.12 2.90 12.66
C GLN A 154 7.27 2.92 13.68
N LEU A 155 7.40 4.00 14.45
CA LEU A 155 8.41 4.11 15.51
C LEU A 155 8.24 3.02 16.58
N LEU A 156 7.01 2.72 16.99
CA LEU A 156 6.70 1.62 17.90
C LEU A 156 7.15 0.27 17.33
N THR A 157 6.84 -0.03 16.07
CA THR A 157 7.26 -1.30 15.44
C THR A 157 8.77 -1.44 15.37
N TRP A 158 9.50 -0.37 15.04
CA TRP A 158 10.97 -0.36 15.08
C TRP A 158 11.51 -0.59 16.49
N ALA A 159 10.95 0.09 17.48
CA ALA A 159 11.36 -0.10 18.87
C ALA A 159 11.07 -1.52 19.38
N TRP A 160 9.99 -2.16 18.92
CA TRP A 160 9.76 -3.59 19.14
C TRP A 160 10.78 -4.47 18.43
N THR A 161 11.11 -4.19 17.17
CA THR A 161 12.17 -4.91 16.42
C THR A 161 13.50 -4.89 17.16
N GLU A 162 13.88 -3.72 17.67
CA GLU A 162 15.14 -3.50 18.41
C GLU A 162 15.08 -3.93 19.87
N ASN A 163 13.97 -4.56 20.30
CA ASN A 163 13.73 -5.04 21.65
C ASN A 163 13.99 -3.96 22.72
N LEU A 164 13.54 -2.73 22.46
CA LEU A 164 13.63 -1.65 23.43
C LEU A 164 12.72 -1.93 24.64
N ASP A 165 13.09 -1.43 25.81
CA ASP A 165 12.27 -1.61 27.01
C ASP A 165 11.11 -0.62 27.08
N ARG A 166 9.96 -1.13 27.56
CA ARG A 166 8.74 -0.36 27.90
C ARG A 166 8.21 0.51 26.77
N VAL A 167 8.34 0.05 25.54
CA VAL A 167 8.05 0.81 24.30
C VAL A 167 6.65 1.43 24.32
N GLU A 168 5.66 0.68 24.78
CA GLU A 168 4.24 1.07 24.77
C GLU A 168 3.94 2.31 25.62
N THR A 169 4.82 2.62 26.58
CA THR A 169 4.62 3.70 27.55
C THR A 169 5.51 4.92 27.32
N ARG A 170 6.49 4.82 26.43
CA ARG A 170 7.47 5.88 26.17
C ARG A 170 6.97 6.89 25.14
N SER A 171 7.54 8.09 25.21
CA SER A 171 7.28 9.14 24.23
C SER A 171 7.98 8.82 22.89
N ALA A 172 7.49 9.43 21.82
CA ALA A 172 8.12 9.32 20.51
C ALA A 172 9.56 9.87 20.50
N GLU A 173 9.81 10.95 21.25
CA GLU A 173 11.14 11.56 21.31
C GLU A 173 12.17 10.62 21.96
N GLU A 174 11.83 9.98 23.07
CA GLU A 174 12.72 9.05 23.77
C GLU A 174 13.07 7.84 22.91
N LEU A 175 12.09 7.27 22.21
CA LEU A 175 12.30 6.11 21.35
C LEU A 175 13.12 6.48 20.11
N SER A 176 12.82 7.63 19.48
CA SER A 176 13.58 8.13 18.33
C SER A 176 15.04 8.38 18.71
N ARG A 177 15.30 9.00 19.87
CA ARG A 177 16.65 9.26 20.38
C ARG A 177 17.42 7.97 20.61
N GLU A 178 16.79 6.96 21.21
CA GLU A 178 17.45 5.67 21.48
C GLU A 178 17.72 4.88 20.19
N LEU A 179 16.75 4.82 19.27
CA LEU A 179 16.94 4.17 17.96
C LEU A 179 18.08 4.84 17.18
N LYS A 180 18.13 6.17 17.18
CA LYS A 180 19.23 6.92 16.57
C LYS A 180 20.58 6.61 17.24
N ALA A 181 20.60 6.51 18.57
CA ALA A 181 21.82 6.13 19.31
C ALA A 181 22.30 4.70 18.96
N ARG A 182 21.39 3.82 18.53
CA ARG A 182 21.69 2.48 18.01
C ARG A 182 21.99 2.44 16.50
N ASN A 183 22.10 3.60 15.84
CA ASN A 183 22.24 3.72 14.39
C ASN A 183 21.10 3.08 13.57
N VAL A 184 19.90 3.00 14.16
CA VAL A 184 18.70 2.49 13.49
C VAL A 184 17.98 3.65 12.83
N SER A 185 17.73 3.54 11.52
CA SER A 185 16.96 4.51 10.75
C SER A 185 15.57 3.94 10.47
N PRO A 186 14.50 4.45 11.12
CA PRO A 186 13.16 3.92 10.97
C PRO A 186 12.55 4.33 9.62
N ILE A 187 12.97 3.66 8.55
CA ILE A 187 12.49 3.88 7.18
C ILE A 187 11.66 2.66 6.77
N GLY A 188 10.40 2.87 6.39
CA GLY A 188 9.46 1.80 6.08
C GLY A 188 9.11 0.90 7.26
N TRP A 189 8.41 -0.20 6.94
CA TRP A 189 8.05 -1.26 7.90
C TRP A 189 9.27 -2.15 8.20
N PRO A 190 9.55 -2.49 9.47
CA PRO A 190 10.62 -3.42 9.79
C PRO A 190 10.19 -4.85 9.46
N LEU A 191 10.71 -5.44 8.38
CA LEU A 191 10.36 -6.81 7.96
C LEU A 191 10.62 -7.85 9.06
N ALA A 192 11.67 -7.66 9.86
CA ALA A 192 11.98 -8.52 11.01
C ALA A 192 10.87 -8.52 12.09
N PHE A 193 10.08 -7.44 12.21
CA PHE A 193 8.92 -7.44 13.10
C PHE A 193 7.82 -8.37 12.59
N VAL A 194 7.58 -8.31 11.28
CA VAL A 194 6.52 -9.08 10.62
C VAL A 194 6.74 -10.59 10.79
N GLU A 195 7.99 -11.04 10.72
CA GLU A 195 8.36 -12.44 10.93
C GLU A 195 8.10 -12.95 12.35
N ARG A 196 8.06 -12.05 13.35
CA ARG A 196 7.78 -12.38 14.76
C ARG A 196 6.29 -12.49 15.08
N LEU A 197 5.42 -12.12 14.13
CA LEU A 197 3.98 -12.18 14.35
C LEU A 197 3.48 -13.64 14.33
N PRO A 198 2.58 -14.03 15.25
CA PRO A 198 1.90 -15.32 15.18
C PRO A 198 1.08 -15.43 13.90
N ALA A 199 0.99 -16.64 13.35
CA ALA A 199 0.08 -16.92 12.23
C ALA A 199 -1.37 -16.69 12.66
N ARG A 200 -2.22 -16.39 11.68
CA ARG A 200 -3.68 -16.32 11.85
C ARG A 200 -4.34 -17.01 10.68
N GLU A 201 -5.57 -17.46 10.89
CA GLU A 201 -6.44 -17.85 9.79
C GLU A 201 -6.59 -16.69 8.80
N GLN A 202 -6.52 -17.04 7.52
CA GLN A 202 -6.78 -16.16 6.39
C GLN A 202 -8.07 -16.65 5.73
N ASN A 203 -9.01 -15.74 5.46
CA ASN A 203 -10.17 -16.11 4.65
C ASN A 203 -9.74 -16.41 3.19
N ASP A 204 -10.65 -16.95 2.38
CA ASP A 204 -10.31 -17.38 1.02
C ASP A 204 -9.90 -16.21 0.11
N ASP A 205 -10.50 -15.02 0.30
CA ASP A 205 -10.14 -13.80 -0.45
C ASP A 205 -8.73 -13.33 -0.09
N GLU A 206 -8.39 -13.30 1.21
CA GLU A 206 -7.07 -12.93 1.71
C GLU A 206 -5.98 -13.87 1.17
N TRP A 207 -6.27 -15.18 1.17
CA TRP A 207 -5.37 -16.17 0.57
C TRP A 207 -5.19 -15.94 -0.93
N ALA A 208 -6.28 -15.79 -1.68
CA ALA A 208 -6.24 -15.57 -3.12
C ALA A 208 -5.47 -14.30 -3.50
N ALA A 209 -5.69 -13.19 -2.78
CA ALA A 209 -4.96 -11.95 -2.96
C ALA A 209 -3.46 -12.09 -2.68
N ARG A 210 -3.10 -12.83 -1.63
CA ARG A 210 -1.69 -13.08 -1.30
C ARG A 210 -1.02 -13.97 -2.34
N ARG A 211 -1.71 -15.02 -2.79
CA ARG A 211 -1.23 -15.88 -3.90
C ARG A 211 -1.02 -15.05 -5.17
N ALA A 212 -1.95 -14.18 -5.53
CA ALA A 212 -1.82 -13.28 -6.67
C ALA A 212 -0.58 -12.37 -6.58
N LEU A 213 -0.27 -11.85 -5.38
CA LEU A 213 0.91 -11.03 -5.14
C LEU A 213 2.22 -11.82 -5.31
N VAL A 214 2.28 -13.05 -4.78
CA VAL A 214 3.44 -13.95 -4.95
C VAL A 214 3.62 -14.35 -6.41
N GLU A 215 2.54 -14.70 -7.10
CA GLU A 215 2.56 -15.06 -8.52
C GLU A 215 3.00 -13.90 -9.41
N TYR A 216 2.58 -12.68 -9.08
CA TYR A 216 3.08 -11.47 -9.74
C TYR A 216 4.57 -11.24 -9.47
N ALA A 217 5.04 -11.50 -8.25
CA ALA A 217 6.44 -11.26 -7.86
C ALA A 217 7.41 -12.27 -8.49
N LEU A 218 7.04 -13.55 -8.50
CA LEU A 218 7.87 -14.67 -8.94
C LEU A 218 7.56 -15.16 -10.36
N GLY A 219 6.51 -14.63 -10.99
CA GLY A 219 6.10 -14.98 -12.34
C GLY A 219 6.22 -13.82 -13.34
N PRO A 220 5.75 -14.03 -14.58
CA PRO A 220 5.71 -12.96 -15.57
C PRO A 220 4.74 -11.86 -15.11
N ARG A 221 5.27 -10.65 -14.94
CA ARG A 221 4.51 -9.49 -14.50
C ARG A 221 3.53 -9.03 -15.56
N LEU A 222 2.36 -8.59 -15.11
CA LEU A 222 1.39 -7.89 -15.93
C LEU A 222 1.22 -6.48 -15.34
N ASP A 223 1.76 -5.51 -16.07
CA ASP A 223 1.78 -4.10 -15.67
C ASP A 223 1.03 -3.29 -16.71
N PHE A 224 0.21 -2.34 -16.25
CA PHE A 224 -0.46 -1.35 -17.08
C PHE A 224 -0.06 0.05 -16.66
N GLN A 225 0.14 0.92 -17.63
CA GLN A 225 0.49 2.33 -17.43
C GLN A 225 -0.37 3.20 -18.33
N GLY A 226 -0.75 4.37 -17.85
CA GLY A 226 -1.50 5.32 -18.68
C GLY A 226 -1.90 6.60 -17.98
N THR A 227 -2.76 7.36 -18.63
CA THR A 227 -3.27 8.65 -18.14
C THR A 227 -4.78 8.69 -18.26
N GLY A 228 -5.44 9.35 -17.30
CA GLY A 228 -6.90 9.49 -17.31
C GLY A 228 -7.61 8.13 -17.44
N ASP A 229 -8.34 7.97 -18.54
CA ASP A 229 -9.13 6.80 -18.89
C ASP A 229 -8.42 5.81 -19.81
N VAL A 230 -7.17 6.05 -20.21
CA VAL A 230 -6.42 5.14 -21.08
C VAL A 230 -5.41 4.34 -20.26
N LEU A 231 -5.37 3.02 -20.50
CA LEU A 231 -4.34 2.12 -19.97
C LEU A 231 -3.72 1.34 -21.13
N ALA A 232 -2.39 1.30 -21.17
CA ALA A 232 -1.61 0.48 -22.07
C ALA A 232 -0.81 -0.55 -21.27
N ARG A 233 -0.55 -1.72 -21.86
CA ARG A 233 0.29 -2.74 -21.23
C ARG A 233 1.76 -2.31 -21.27
N ALA A 234 2.39 -2.22 -20.10
CA ALA A 234 3.82 -1.93 -20.01
C ALA A 234 4.66 -3.15 -20.46
N GLY A 235 5.78 -2.88 -21.15
CA GLY A 235 6.76 -3.91 -21.56
C GLY A 235 6.45 -4.67 -22.85
N LYS A 236 5.26 -4.54 -23.45
CA LYS A 236 4.96 -5.02 -24.82
C LYS A 236 4.85 -3.91 -25.86
N VAL A 237 4.79 -2.67 -25.38
CA VAL A 237 4.86 -1.48 -26.18
C VAL A 237 6.34 -1.18 -26.41
N ALA A 238 6.77 -1.12 -27.66
CA ALA A 238 8.11 -0.64 -27.97
C ALA A 238 8.28 0.75 -27.31
N PRO A 239 9.48 1.14 -26.82
CA PRO A 239 9.72 2.45 -26.21
C PRO A 239 9.25 3.64 -27.07
N THR A 240 8.94 3.39 -28.34
CA THR A 240 8.27 4.29 -29.27
C THR A 240 6.86 4.73 -28.84
N GLU A 241 5.97 3.86 -28.33
CA GLU A 241 4.57 4.27 -28.18
C GLU A 241 4.26 5.01 -26.87
N ILE A 242 5.07 4.90 -25.80
CA ILE A 242 4.87 5.76 -24.60
C ILE A 242 5.36 7.18 -24.92
N GLY A 243 6.48 7.31 -25.63
CA GLY A 243 6.94 8.59 -26.15
C GLY A 243 5.91 9.21 -27.10
N GLU A 244 5.31 8.40 -27.99
CA GLU A 244 4.21 8.83 -28.85
C GLU A 244 2.94 9.15 -28.06
N LEU A 245 2.58 8.41 -27.01
CA LEU A 245 1.44 8.72 -26.15
C LEU A 245 1.65 10.04 -25.41
N LEU A 246 2.87 10.28 -24.91
CA LEU A 246 3.25 11.53 -24.24
C LEU A 246 3.28 12.70 -25.23
N VAL A 247 3.76 12.47 -26.46
CA VAL A 247 3.74 13.44 -27.56
C VAL A 247 2.32 13.70 -28.05
N GLU A 248 1.47 12.68 -28.10
CA GLU A 248 0.07 12.80 -28.53
C GLU A 248 -0.78 13.45 -27.44
N LEU A 249 -0.51 13.18 -26.16
CA LEU A 249 -1.04 13.95 -25.03
C LEU A 249 -0.56 15.40 -25.07
N LEU A 250 0.74 15.64 -25.28
CA LEU A 250 1.27 17.00 -25.45
C LEU A 250 0.60 17.68 -26.65
N ARG A 251 0.44 16.98 -27.78
CA ARG A 251 -0.10 17.53 -29.02
C ARG A 251 -1.60 17.80 -28.93
N GLN A 252 -2.40 16.85 -28.41
CA GLN A 252 -3.83 17.02 -28.17
C GLN A 252 -4.07 18.12 -27.15
N GLN A 253 -3.22 18.25 -26.13
CA GLN A 253 -3.40 19.25 -25.10
C GLN A 253 -2.91 20.64 -25.54
N LEU A 254 -1.80 20.74 -26.28
CA LEU A 254 -1.40 21.96 -27.00
C LEU A 254 -2.52 22.39 -27.95
N GLN A 255 -3.07 21.47 -28.76
CA GLN A 255 -4.24 21.74 -29.61
C GLN A 255 -5.46 22.17 -28.79
N SER A 256 -5.69 21.61 -27.61
CA SER A 256 -6.80 22.00 -26.74
C SER A 256 -6.59 23.36 -26.06
N GLN A 257 -5.34 23.74 -25.74
CA GLN A 257 -4.99 25.08 -25.25
C GLN A 257 -5.11 26.13 -26.37
N PHE A 258 -4.82 25.76 -27.62
CA PHE A 258 -5.16 26.58 -28.80
C PHE A 258 -6.67 26.63 -29.06
N GLY A 259 -7.42 25.57 -28.71
CA GLY A 259 -8.89 25.53 -28.78
C GLY A 259 -9.58 26.34 -27.68
N ASP A 260 -9.02 26.39 -26.47
CA ASP A 260 -9.55 27.20 -25.36
C ASP A 260 -9.32 28.71 -25.57
N LEU A 261 -8.34 29.10 -26.40
CA LEU A 261 -8.22 30.48 -26.94
C LEU A 261 -9.36 30.86 -27.90
N LEU A 262 -10.16 29.89 -28.36
CA LEU A 262 -11.36 30.10 -29.19
C LEU A 262 -12.68 29.96 -28.39
N GLY A 263 -12.62 29.84 -27.06
CA GLY A 263 -13.72 30.24 -26.17
C GLY A 263 -14.91 29.28 -26.05
N GLU A 264 -14.70 27.98 -25.78
CA GLU A 264 -15.80 27.10 -25.34
C GLU A 264 -15.66 26.66 -23.87
N PRO A 265 -16.66 26.92 -23.01
CA PRO A 265 -16.62 26.52 -21.61
C PRO A 265 -16.94 25.03 -21.46
N ARG A 266 -16.02 24.25 -20.86
CA ARG A 266 -16.23 22.83 -20.57
C ARG A 266 -17.07 22.60 -19.29
N PRO A 267 -18.05 21.67 -19.31
CA PRO A 267 -18.82 21.30 -18.12
C PRO A 267 -18.01 20.42 -17.15
N ALA A 268 -18.34 20.47 -15.87
CA ALA A 268 -17.65 19.78 -14.77
C ALA A 268 -17.59 18.24 -14.97
N LYS A 269 -16.37 17.68 -14.92
CA LYS A 269 -15.98 16.34 -15.40
C LYS A 269 -16.16 15.15 -14.43
N ASN A 270 -16.45 15.39 -13.16
CA ASN A 270 -16.20 14.38 -12.10
C ASN A 270 -17.01 13.07 -12.23
N GLY A 271 -18.17 13.06 -12.90
CA GLY A 271 -18.98 11.85 -13.07
C GLY A 271 -18.58 10.95 -14.24
N ARG A 272 -18.10 11.54 -15.36
CA ARG A 272 -17.68 10.79 -16.55
C ARG A 272 -16.29 10.16 -16.36
N ASP A 273 -15.41 10.85 -15.66
CA ASP A 273 -14.02 10.41 -15.46
C ASP A 273 -13.96 9.09 -14.65
N ASN A 274 -14.85 8.91 -13.67
CA ASN A 274 -14.91 7.67 -12.88
C ASN A 274 -15.41 6.47 -13.69
N ALA A 275 -16.40 6.68 -14.57
CA ALA A 275 -16.91 5.62 -15.43
C ALA A 275 -15.86 5.15 -16.45
N ALA A 276 -15.12 6.10 -17.04
CA ALA A 276 -14.07 5.79 -18.01
C ALA A 276 -12.84 5.12 -17.36
N LYS A 277 -12.48 5.52 -16.13
CA LYS A 277 -11.48 4.80 -15.32
C LYS A 277 -11.90 3.36 -15.00
N ALA A 278 -13.18 3.14 -14.70
CA ALA A 278 -13.73 1.80 -14.46
C ALA A 278 -13.70 0.94 -15.73
N GLU A 279 -14.04 1.50 -16.90
CA GLU A 279 -13.99 0.80 -18.18
C GLU A 279 -12.56 0.36 -18.55
N SER A 280 -11.57 1.25 -18.40
CA SER A 280 -10.17 0.88 -18.67
C SER A 280 -9.63 -0.17 -17.70
N LEU A 281 -10.06 -0.13 -16.44
CA LEU A 281 -9.74 -1.19 -15.49
C LEU A 281 -10.39 -2.53 -15.91
N ALA A 282 -11.63 -2.51 -16.42
CA ALA A 282 -12.29 -3.72 -16.92
C ALA A 282 -11.55 -4.34 -18.12
N LYS A 283 -10.99 -3.52 -19.03
CA LYS A 283 -10.13 -4.00 -20.14
C LYS A 283 -8.83 -4.64 -19.63
N ALA A 284 -8.21 -4.05 -18.60
CA ALA A 284 -7.03 -4.64 -17.96
C ALA A 284 -7.36 -5.98 -17.29
N ILE A 285 -8.52 -6.08 -16.63
CA ILE A 285 -9.04 -7.34 -16.07
C ILE A 285 -9.24 -8.40 -17.17
N GLN A 286 -9.91 -8.07 -18.26
CA GLN A 286 -10.13 -9.00 -19.38
C GLN A 286 -8.80 -9.51 -19.97
N THR A 287 -7.80 -8.63 -20.07
CA THR A 287 -6.45 -8.99 -20.51
C THR A 287 -5.81 -9.97 -19.53
N ALA A 288 -5.87 -9.68 -18.23
CA ALA A 288 -5.35 -10.55 -17.17
C ALA A 288 -6.01 -11.94 -17.19
N GLU A 289 -7.32 -12.01 -17.39
CA GLU A 289 -8.06 -13.27 -17.53
C GLU A 289 -7.63 -14.07 -18.76
N SER A 290 -7.49 -13.41 -19.91
CA SER A 290 -7.03 -14.05 -21.15
C SER A 290 -5.62 -14.62 -21.03
N GLU A 291 -4.78 -13.98 -20.22
CA GLU A 291 -3.40 -14.39 -19.95
C GLU A 291 -3.27 -15.30 -18.72
N LYS A 292 -4.41 -15.70 -18.13
CA LYS A 292 -4.47 -16.55 -16.93
C LYS A 292 -3.62 -16.00 -15.78
N ARG A 293 -3.66 -14.68 -15.58
CA ARG A 293 -3.04 -13.99 -14.45
C ARG A 293 -4.02 -13.91 -13.29
N SER A 294 -3.49 -13.97 -12.08
CA SER A 294 -4.22 -13.82 -10.82
C SER A 294 -4.11 -12.40 -10.26
N GLY A 295 -3.13 -11.62 -10.71
CA GLY A 295 -2.95 -10.24 -10.29
C GLY A 295 -2.19 -9.41 -11.33
N PHE A 296 -2.38 -8.09 -11.27
CA PHE A 296 -1.68 -7.13 -12.13
C PHE A 296 -1.54 -5.78 -11.44
N ARG A 297 -0.58 -4.98 -11.90
CA ARG A 297 -0.34 -3.63 -11.42
C ARG A 297 -0.83 -2.61 -12.43
N VAL A 298 -1.39 -1.50 -11.95
CA VAL A 298 -1.81 -0.35 -12.76
C VAL A 298 -1.14 0.89 -12.21
N THR A 299 -0.53 1.71 -13.07
CA THR A 299 -0.03 3.04 -12.72
C THR A 299 -0.70 4.08 -13.60
N ARG A 300 -1.37 5.07 -12.99
CA ARG A 300 -2.06 6.16 -13.67
C ARG A 300 -1.42 7.49 -13.33
N LEU A 301 -1.18 8.30 -14.34
CA LEU A 301 -0.82 9.70 -14.19
C LEU A 301 -2.07 10.57 -14.40
N GLU A 302 -2.28 11.49 -13.47
CA GLU A 302 -3.27 12.56 -13.53
C GLU A 302 -2.55 13.90 -13.43
N MET A 303 -2.93 14.82 -14.31
CA MET A 303 -2.38 16.17 -14.35
C MET A 303 -3.32 17.10 -13.58
N ALA A 304 -2.78 17.88 -12.65
CA ALA A 304 -3.54 18.88 -11.93
C ALA A 304 -2.98 20.30 -12.19
N GLY A 305 -3.90 21.26 -12.30
CA GLY A 305 -3.59 22.69 -12.33
C GLY A 305 -2.68 23.14 -13.45
N ASP A 306 -2.92 22.73 -14.70
CA ASP A 306 -2.13 23.13 -15.89
C ASP A 306 -0.62 22.81 -15.79
N PHE A 307 -0.31 21.52 -15.65
CA PHE A 307 1.07 20.99 -15.51
C PHE A 307 1.85 21.52 -14.31
N GLN A 308 1.16 22.04 -13.28
CA GLN A 308 1.82 22.46 -12.04
C GLN A 308 2.01 21.30 -11.07
N GLN A 309 1.19 20.25 -11.16
CA GLN A 309 1.27 19.08 -10.30
C GLN A 309 1.08 17.79 -11.08
N ALA A 310 1.97 16.83 -10.84
CA ALA A 310 1.84 15.46 -11.30
C ALA A 310 1.28 14.60 -10.17
N SER A 311 0.17 13.93 -10.41
CA SER A 311 -0.43 12.96 -9.48
C SER A 311 -0.27 11.57 -10.07
N VAL A 312 0.53 10.72 -9.43
CA VAL A 312 0.71 9.33 -9.86
C VAL A 312 0.00 8.42 -8.88
N THR A 313 -0.91 7.59 -9.37
CA THR A 313 -1.60 6.57 -8.58
C THR A 313 -1.15 5.19 -9.05
N THR A 314 -0.63 4.37 -8.14
CA THR A 314 -0.36 2.95 -8.37
C THR A 314 -1.41 2.10 -7.66
N GLN A 315 -1.86 1.04 -8.31
CA GLN A 315 -2.81 0.06 -7.77
C GLN A 315 -2.30 -1.36 -8.05
N PHE A 316 -2.54 -2.29 -7.14
CA PHE A 316 -2.41 -3.72 -7.40
C PHE A 316 -3.78 -4.37 -7.27
N VAL A 317 -4.18 -5.08 -8.32
CA VAL A 317 -5.51 -5.66 -8.48
C VAL A 317 -5.36 -7.16 -8.53
N ALA A 318 -6.08 -7.87 -7.67
CA ALA A 318 -6.01 -9.31 -7.53
C ALA A 318 -7.37 -9.96 -7.74
N ARG A 319 -7.36 -11.16 -8.31
CA ARG A 319 -8.53 -12.03 -8.42
C ARG A 319 -8.72 -12.77 -7.10
N LEU A 320 -9.91 -12.64 -6.52
CA LEU A 320 -10.29 -13.24 -5.24
C LEU A 320 -10.90 -14.63 -5.43
N ALA A 321 -11.22 -15.31 -4.33
CA ALA A 321 -11.71 -16.69 -4.36
C ALA A 321 -13.08 -16.82 -5.02
N ASP A 322 -13.93 -15.79 -4.90
CA ASP A 322 -15.21 -15.70 -5.61
C ASP A 322 -15.06 -15.41 -7.12
N GLY A 323 -13.82 -15.26 -7.60
CA GLY A 323 -13.49 -14.90 -8.98
C GLY A 323 -13.59 -13.41 -9.28
N SER A 324 -14.04 -12.57 -8.34
CA SER A 324 -14.08 -11.12 -8.50
C SER A 324 -12.69 -10.51 -8.45
N TRP A 325 -12.52 -9.37 -9.11
CA TRP A 325 -11.26 -8.61 -9.09
C TRP A 325 -11.38 -7.42 -8.16
N ARG A 326 -10.43 -7.27 -7.23
CA ARG A 326 -10.41 -6.14 -6.29
C ARG A 326 -9.02 -5.53 -6.17
N THR A 327 -8.98 -4.22 -5.97
CA THR A 327 -7.76 -3.50 -5.62
C THR A 327 -7.39 -3.85 -4.17
N ILE A 328 -6.25 -4.50 -3.97
CA ILE A 328 -5.75 -4.87 -2.62
C ILE A 328 -4.63 -3.94 -2.14
N PHE A 329 -4.11 -3.09 -3.02
CA PHE A 329 -3.17 -2.02 -2.69
C PHE A 329 -3.42 -0.81 -3.60
N GLN A 330 -3.36 0.39 -3.02
CA GLN A 330 -3.38 1.65 -3.75
C GLN A 330 -2.51 2.67 -3.04
N HIS A 331 -1.72 3.41 -3.80
CA HIS A 331 -0.97 4.56 -3.30
C HIS A 331 -0.99 5.68 -4.34
N THR A 332 -1.12 6.93 -3.87
CA THR A 332 -1.11 8.12 -4.72
C THR A 332 -0.06 9.10 -4.21
N GLU A 333 0.84 9.52 -5.09
CA GLU A 333 1.88 10.51 -4.80
C GLU A 333 1.64 11.78 -5.63
N LEU A 334 1.86 12.93 -5.01
CA LEU A 334 1.74 14.25 -5.64
C LEU A 334 3.12 14.91 -5.69
N ALA A 335 3.56 15.32 -6.88
CA ALA A 335 4.81 16.06 -7.05
C ALA A 335 4.57 17.43 -7.70
N ASP A 336 5.10 18.49 -7.08
CA ASP A 336 5.05 19.85 -7.59
C ASP A 336 6.05 20.04 -8.75
N ALA A 337 5.56 20.37 -9.94
CA ALA A 337 6.39 20.64 -11.12
C ALA A 337 7.12 21.99 -11.06
N LYS A 338 6.79 22.89 -10.13
CA LYS A 338 7.54 24.15 -9.93
C LYS A 338 8.87 23.93 -9.24
N GLN A 339 8.99 22.85 -8.47
CA GLN A 339 10.21 22.53 -7.76
C GLN A 339 11.28 22.01 -8.74
N ALA A 340 12.42 22.70 -8.81
CA ALA A 340 13.54 22.27 -9.65
C ALA A 340 14.12 20.94 -9.16
N ARG A 341 14.42 20.05 -10.10
CA ARG A 341 15.02 18.72 -9.87
C ARG A 341 16.19 18.53 -10.84
N PRO A 342 17.31 19.27 -10.67
CA PRO A 342 18.34 19.40 -11.70
C PRO A 342 18.89 18.08 -12.24
N GLU A 343 19.05 17.08 -11.36
CA GLU A 343 19.56 15.76 -11.77
C GLU A 343 18.58 14.95 -12.63
N ILE A 344 17.28 15.02 -12.33
CA ILE A 344 16.25 14.32 -13.09
C ILE A 344 15.97 15.08 -14.38
N GLU A 345 15.89 16.40 -14.32
CA GLU A 345 15.73 17.27 -15.49
C GLU A 345 16.85 17.06 -16.51
N LYS A 346 18.11 17.01 -16.05
CA LYS A 346 19.25 16.72 -16.92
C LYS A 346 19.15 15.34 -17.56
N ARG A 347 18.74 14.32 -16.78
CA ARG A 347 18.55 12.96 -17.30
C ARG A 347 17.48 12.90 -18.39
N ILE A 348 16.36 13.60 -18.20
CA ILE A 348 15.29 13.71 -19.20
C ILE A 348 15.81 14.44 -20.44
N GLN A 349 16.53 15.54 -20.27
CA GLN A 349 17.14 16.26 -21.39
C GLN A 349 18.16 15.41 -22.14
N ASP A 350 18.86 14.52 -21.45
CA ASP A 350 19.88 13.66 -22.03
C ASP A 350 19.33 12.41 -22.72
N ASP A 351 18.06 12.09 -22.49
CA ASP A 351 17.38 10.95 -23.09
C ASP A 351 17.31 11.08 -24.63
N PRO A 352 17.79 10.08 -25.39
CA PRO A 352 17.82 10.14 -26.85
C PRO A 352 16.45 10.31 -27.52
N GLN A 353 15.37 9.77 -26.93
CA GLN A 353 14.02 9.92 -27.48
C GLN A 353 13.49 11.33 -27.20
N VAL A 354 13.72 11.85 -26.00
CA VAL A 354 13.34 13.23 -25.64
C VAL A 354 14.12 14.24 -26.47
N LYS A 355 15.43 14.06 -26.67
CA LYS A 355 16.26 14.91 -27.54
C LYS A 355 15.67 15.04 -28.94
N LYS A 356 15.31 13.92 -29.58
CA LYS A 356 14.70 13.93 -30.92
C LYS A 356 13.42 14.75 -30.99
N VAL A 357 12.55 14.62 -29.98
CA VAL A 357 11.29 15.37 -29.90
C VAL A 357 11.56 16.87 -29.65
N LEU A 358 12.48 17.20 -28.75
CA LEU A 358 12.85 18.58 -28.45
C LEU A 358 13.48 19.26 -29.67
N ASP A 359 14.36 18.58 -30.38
CA ASP A 359 15.02 19.11 -31.58
C ASP A 359 14.02 19.33 -32.71
N LEU A 360 13.07 18.41 -32.91
CA LEU A 360 11.97 18.61 -33.87
C LEU A 360 11.10 19.81 -33.49
N THR A 361 10.79 19.98 -32.20
CA THR A 361 9.97 21.10 -31.72
C THR A 361 10.67 22.45 -31.89
N ARG A 362 11.99 22.50 -31.65
CA ARG A 362 12.83 23.68 -31.89
C ARG A 362 12.92 24.01 -33.38
N GLN A 363 13.08 23.00 -34.24
CA GLN A 363 13.16 23.18 -35.70
C GLN A 363 11.86 23.71 -36.30
N LEU A 364 10.71 23.33 -35.74
CA LEU A 364 9.40 23.81 -36.19
C LEU A 364 9.05 25.20 -35.65
N GLY A 365 9.81 25.73 -34.68
CA GLY A 365 9.54 27.03 -34.05
C GLY A 365 8.25 27.06 -33.22
N VAL A 366 7.72 25.89 -32.83
CA VAL A 366 6.36 25.72 -32.30
C VAL A 366 6.27 25.95 -30.78
N ALA A 367 7.38 25.97 -30.05
CA ALA A 367 7.37 26.16 -28.60
C ALA A 367 8.45 27.14 -28.12
N ALA A 368 8.11 27.99 -27.16
CA ALA A 368 9.08 28.84 -26.47
C ALA A 368 9.93 28.01 -25.49
N ASP A 369 11.19 28.40 -25.28
CA ASP A 369 12.11 27.68 -24.37
C ASP A 369 11.52 27.46 -22.95
N GLY A 370 10.68 28.39 -22.47
CA GLY A 370 9.99 28.26 -21.20
C GLY A 370 8.96 27.11 -21.15
N GLN A 371 8.27 26.82 -22.25
CA GLN A 371 7.33 25.69 -22.33
C GLN A 371 8.05 24.35 -22.35
N ILE A 372 9.18 24.28 -23.06
CA ILE A 372 10.07 23.10 -23.05
C ILE A 372 10.57 22.84 -21.64
N GLN A 373 11.04 23.88 -20.95
CA GLN A 373 11.52 23.75 -19.57
C GLN A 373 10.40 23.31 -18.61
N GLN A 374 9.19 23.85 -18.74
CA GLN A 374 8.04 23.43 -17.94
C GLN A 374 7.68 21.96 -18.17
N ALA A 375 7.69 21.49 -19.42
CA ALA A 375 7.44 20.08 -19.75
C ALA A 375 8.50 19.15 -19.14
N ILE A 376 9.79 19.54 -19.18
CA ILE A 376 10.88 18.79 -18.55
C ILE A 376 10.68 18.72 -17.03
N ARG A 377 10.33 19.84 -16.39
CA ARG A 377 10.05 19.88 -14.95
C ARG A 377 8.84 19.03 -14.55
N PHE A 378 7.78 19.05 -15.37
CA PHE A 378 6.61 18.21 -15.17
C PHE A 378 6.97 16.71 -15.31
N GLY A 379 7.79 16.36 -16.31
CA GLY A 379 8.34 15.01 -16.46
C GLY A 379 9.16 14.59 -15.24
N ALA A 380 10.00 15.48 -14.71
CA ALA A 380 10.80 15.22 -13.51
C ALA A 380 9.94 15.03 -12.25
N ALA A 381 8.87 15.81 -12.11
CA ALA A 381 7.89 15.64 -11.04
C ALA A 381 7.17 14.28 -11.17
N THR A 382 6.74 13.92 -12.37
CA THR A 382 6.11 12.62 -12.66
C THR A 382 7.02 11.44 -12.32
N MET A 383 8.29 11.49 -12.74
CA MET A 383 9.26 10.44 -12.42
C MET A 383 9.49 10.31 -10.90
N THR A 384 9.52 11.44 -10.19
CA THR A 384 9.66 11.46 -8.73
C THR A 384 8.46 10.80 -8.06
N ALA A 385 7.25 11.19 -8.48
CA ALA A 385 6.01 10.63 -7.95
C ALA A 385 5.93 9.12 -8.23
N GLN A 386 6.28 8.71 -9.45
CA GLN A 386 6.33 7.30 -9.83
C GLN A 386 7.36 6.50 -9.00
N GLN A 387 8.56 7.03 -8.75
CA GLN A 387 9.56 6.39 -7.90
C GLN A 387 9.07 6.21 -6.45
N SER A 388 8.31 7.18 -5.92
CA SER A 388 7.66 7.05 -4.62
C SER A 388 6.64 5.90 -4.63
N CYS A 389 5.73 5.90 -5.61
CA CYS A 389 4.75 4.83 -5.80
C CYS A 389 5.39 3.44 -5.95
N ASP A 390 6.50 3.33 -6.69
CA ASP A 390 7.25 2.08 -6.86
C ASP A 390 7.85 1.60 -5.53
N ARG A 391 8.39 2.51 -4.73
CA ARG A 391 8.94 2.19 -3.41
C ARG A 391 7.85 1.73 -2.44
N GLU A 392 6.71 2.42 -2.42
CA GLU A 392 5.59 2.05 -1.56
C GLU A 392 4.98 0.69 -1.95
N PHE A 393 4.87 0.41 -3.25
CA PHE A 393 4.42 -0.90 -3.71
C PHE A 393 5.44 -2.01 -3.37
N ALA A 394 6.74 -1.74 -3.52
CA ALA A 394 7.78 -2.68 -3.12
C ALA A 394 7.72 -2.95 -1.62
N ALA A 395 7.61 -1.91 -0.78
CA ALA A 395 7.46 -2.05 0.66
C ALA A 395 6.22 -2.87 1.04
N PHE A 396 5.07 -2.63 0.40
CA PHE A 396 3.87 -3.44 0.57
C PHE A 396 4.12 -4.91 0.19
N ARG A 397 4.70 -5.16 -0.99
CA ARG A 397 4.98 -6.53 -1.46
C ARG A 397 5.94 -7.25 -0.52
N ASP A 398 6.99 -6.59 -0.09
CA ASP A 398 8.07 -7.19 0.69
C ASP A 398 7.62 -7.60 2.11
N VAL A 399 6.53 -7.02 2.62
CA VAL A 399 5.87 -7.50 3.85
C VAL A 399 5.24 -8.89 3.67
N TYR A 400 4.66 -9.17 2.51
CA TYR A 400 3.84 -10.37 2.28
C TYR A 400 4.51 -11.45 1.43
N LEU A 401 5.61 -11.13 0.74
CA LEU A 401 6.35 -12.05 -0.11
C LEU A 401 7.16 -13.12 0.64
N PRO A 402 7.79 -12.85 1.81
CA PRO A 402 8.66 -13.82 2.48
C PRO A 402 7.92 -15.09 2.96
N SER A 403 6.62 -14.99 3.24
CA SER A 403 5.82 -16.12 3.66
C SER A 403 4.42 -16.08 3.06
N LEU A 404 3.72 -17.22 2.95
CA LEU A 404 2.26 -17.26 2.68
C LEU A 404 1.42 -17.39 3.96
N VAL A 405 2.08 -17.64 5.10
CA VAL A 405 1.43 -17.95 6.38
C VAL A 405 1.26 -16.70 7.23
N LYS A 406 2.31 -15.87 7.34
CA LYS A 406 2.33 -14.67 8.19
C LYS A 406 3.04 -13.50 7.50
N PRO A 407 2.59 -12.25 7.70
CA PRO A 407 1.40 -11.85 8.44
C PRO A 407 0.15 -12.08 7.58
N ALA A 408 -1.04 -12.19 8.18
CA ALA A 408 -2.27 -12.24 7.38
C ALA A 408 -2.45 -10.92 6.61
N LEU A 409 -2.78 -11.01 5.31
CA LEU A 409 -3.16 -9.84 4.53
C LEU A 409 -4.59 -9.48 4.90
N SER A 410 -4.82 -8.34 5.56
CA SER A 410 -6.18 -7.85 5.75
C SER A 410 -6.60 -7.11 4.48
N ILE A 411 -7.48 -7.72 3.68
CA ILE A 411 -8.14 -7.00 2.60
C ILE A 411 -9.22 -6.17 3.25
N GLY A 412 -9.04 -4.86 3.20
CA GLY A 412 -10.12 -3.96 3.48
C GLY A 412 -11.34 -4.25 2.60
N LEU A 413 -12.33 -4.97 3.12
CA LEU A 413 -13.59 -5.24 2.43
C LEU A 413 -14.38 -3.94 2.36
N GLY A 414 -14.13 -3.14 1.33
CA GLY A 414 -14.90 -1.93 1.06
C GLY A 414 -16.35 -2.28 0.93
N LYS A 415 -17.11 -1.93 1.95
CA LYS A 415 -18.56 -1.86 1.87
C LYS A 415 -18.99 -0.42 2.07
#